data_AF-A0A8J7DTI3-F1
#
_entry.id   AF-A0A8J7DTI3-F1
#
_cell.length_a   1.000
_cell.length_b   1.000
_cell.length_c   1.000
_cell.angle_alpha   90.00
_cell.angle_beta   90.00
_cell.angle_gamma   90.00
#
_symmetry.space_group_name_H-M   'P 1'
#
loop_
_entity.id
_entity.type
_entity.pdbx_description
1 polymer ?
#
loop_
_entity_poly.entity_id
_entity_poly.type
_entity_poly.pdbx_seq_one_letter_code
_entity_poly.pdbx_strand_id
1 'polypeptide(L)'
;VEAAQPFHWGFYFHHRLRDQGGFDIVLSHFPHGGVEATQAGFVERYATLFERKNVAPSTFLHNHRQVLTIDPDLTQGWAEYRGQFTWLSQYLRRSKHYPYSSQGGQSRLYRSRLFLERSLQLLRPGGRCAVVLDPFWAQSNSTPLRHWLQRETALATVLDVSNHQKLWPGVPARTTLCTLWLRRQGPTQASPYSAYATPDNALSSATLGDVLQRLIHLAE
;
A
#
# COMPACT_ATOMS: atom_id res chain seq x y z
N VAL A 1 23.24 0.91 3.38
CA VAL A 1 22.44 1.16 2.16
C VAL A 1 22.76 0.12 1.08
N GLU A 2 24.03 -0.24 0.86
CA GLU A 2 24.45 -1.27 -0.10
C GLU A 2 23.83 -2.66 0.12
N ALA A 3 23.58 -3.06 1.38
CA ALA A 3 22.96 -4.36 1.68
C ALA A 3 21.51 -4.53 1.16
N ALA A 4 20.83 -3.45 0.77
CA ALA A 4 19.41 -3.51 0.39
C ALA A 4 19.16 -3.70 -1.12
N GLN A 5 20.20 -3.64 -1.97
CA GLN A 5 20.14 -3.69 -3.45
C GLN A 5 18.81 -3.18 -4.03
N PRO A 6 18.47 -1.90 -3.81
CA PRO A 6 17.17 -1.38 -4.20
C PRO A 6 17.00 -1.42 -5.72
N PHE A 7 15.79 -1.68 -6.19
CA PHE A 7 15.51 -1.65 -7.62
C PHE A 7 15.69 -0.22 -8.18
N HIS A 8 16.70 -0.05 -9.03
CA HIS A 8 17.07 1.24 -9.60
C HIS A 8 16.29 1.53 -10.88
N TRP A 9 15.07 2.07 -10.74
CA TRP A 9 14.21 2.46 -11.88
C TRP A 9 14.95 3.27 -12.94
N GLY A 10 15.76 4.25 -12.52
CA GLY A 10 16.53 5.12 -13.42
C GLY A 10 17.61 4.38 -14.20
N PHE A 11 18.12 3.25 -13.71
CA PHE A 11 19.11 2.44 -14.42
C PHE A 11 18.42 1.56 -15.48
N TYR A 12 17.43 0.77 -15.05
CA TYR A 12 16.74 -0.19 -15.92
C TYR A 12 15.81 0.46 -16.94
N PHE A 13 15.24 1.63 -16.62
CA PHE A 13 14.26 2.31 -17.46
C PHE A 13 14.70 3.72 -17.85
N HIS A 14 16.02 3.98 -17.93
CA HIS A 14 16.55 5.31 -18.23
C HIS A 14 15.91 5.94 -19.48
N HIS A 15 15.82 5.19 -20.59
CA HIS A 15 15.21 5.67 -21.84
C HIS A 15 13.73 6.06 -21.66
N ARG A 16 12.96 5.28 -20.90
CA ARG A 16 11.55 5.58 -20.63
C ARG A 16 11.39 6.79 -19.71
N LEU A 17 12.17 6.84 -18.63
CA LEU A 17 12.03 7.88 -17.62
C LEU A 17 12.64 9.22 -18.06
N ARG A 18 13.75 9.19 -18.80
CA ARG A 18 14.47 10.39 -19.26
C ARG A 18 13.96 10.89 -20.59
N ASP A 19 13.80 10.01 -21.58
CA ASP A 19 13.53 10.44 -22.95
C ASP A 19 12.03 10.50 -23.24
N GLN A 20 11.22 9.65 -22.59
CA GLN A 20 9.75 9.61 -22.74
C GLN A 20 8.99 10.21 -21.54
N GLY A 21 9.72 10.67 -20.52
CA GLY A 21 9.16 11.35 -19.35
C GLY A 21 8.41 10.45 -18.36
N GLY A 22 8.41 9.13 -18.54
CA GLY A 22 7.73 8.18 -17.65
C GLY A 22 6.95 7.08 -18.38
N PHE A 23 6.22 6.27 -17.61
CA PHE A 23 5.34 5.22 -18.14
C PHE A 23 4.01 5.80 -18.62
N ASP A 24 3.46 5.24 -19.70
CA ASP A 24 2.11 5.52 -20.17
C ASP A 24 1.03 5.07 -19.18
N ILE A 25 1.22 3.87 -18.61
CA ILE A 25 0.22 3.18 -17.81
C ILE A 25 0.90 2.47 -16.63
N VAL A 26 0.29 2.56 -15.45
CA VAL A 26 0.57 1.67 -14.31
C VAL A 26 -0.73 0.93 -13.93
N LEU A 27 -0.69 -0.40 -13.97
CA LEU A 27 -1.77 -1.28 -13.51
C LEU A 27 -1.21 -2.21 -12.45
N SER A 28 -1.76 -2.20 -11.23
CA SER A 28 -1.24 -3.05 -10.17
C SER A 28 -2.24 -3.29 -9.05
N HIS A 29 -2.11 -4.45 -8.41
CA HIS A 29 -2.55 -4.65 -7.04
C HIS A 29 -1.39 -4.31 -6.10
N PHE A 30 -1.53 -3.29 -5.26
CA PHE A 30 -0.43 -2.85 -4.40
C PHE A 30 -0.35 -3.66 -3.10
N PRO A 31 0.87 -3.84 -2.57
CA PRO A 31 1.08 -4.55 -1.32
C PRO A 31 0.37 -3.84 -0.16
N HIS A 32 -0.29 -4.63 0.68
CA HIS A 32 -1.04 -4.15 1.83
C HIS A 32 -0.19 -3.94 3.07
N GLY A 33 -0.76 -3.19 4.02
CA GLY A 33 -0.29 -3.16 5.40
C GLY A 33 0.84 -2.17 5.69
N GLY A 34 1.14 -2.05 6.98
CA GLY A 34 2.12 -1.10 7.50
C GLY A 34 3.56 -1.50 7.22
N VAL A 35 4.45 -0.51 7.06
CA VAL A 35 5.91 -0.71 7.08
C VAL A 35 6.35 -0.83 8.53
N GLU A 36 6.09 -1.97 9.14
CA GLU A 36 6.44 -2.26 10.54
C GLU A 36 6.71 -3.74 10.75
N ALA A 37 7.47 -4.03 11.80
CA ALA A 37 7.69 -5.38 12.27
C ALA A 37 6.44 -5.90 12.98
N THR A 38 5.85 -6.97 12.44
CA THR A 38 4.74 -7.69 13.07
C THR A 38 5.22 -9.01 13.64
N GLN A 39 4.55 -9.51 14.68
CA GLN A 39 4.86 -10.82 15.25
C GLN A 39 4.63 -11.94 14.22
N ALA A 40 3.53 -11.87 13.46
CA ALA A 40 3.24 -12.84 12.40
C ALA A 40 4.35 -12.87 11.34
N GLY A 41 4.82 -11.70 10.87
CA GLY A 41 5.90 -11.64 9.90
C GLY A 41 7.25 -12.12 10.47
N PHE A 42 7.48 -11.97 11.78
CA PHE A 42 8.67 -12.53 12.43
C PHE A 42 8.61 -14.06 12.48
N VAL A 43 7.48 -14.61 12.92
CA VAL A 43 7.24 -16.06 12.96
C VAL A 43 7.45 -16.68 11.58
N GLU A 44 6.88 -16.08 10.54
CA GLU A 44 7.02 -16.54 9.15
C GLU A 44 8.48 -16.47 8.69
N ARG A 45 9.13 -15.32 8.86
CA ARG A 45 10.49 -15.10 8.34
C ARG A 45 11.56 -15.88 9.10
N TYR A 46 11.34 -16.16 10.38
CA TYR A 46 12.27 -16.86 11.27
C TYR A 46 11.77 -18.27 11.62
N ALA A 47 10.93 -18.90 10.77
CA ALA A 47 10.35 -20.21 11.02
C ALA A 47 11.39 -21.27 11.43
N THR A 48 12.53 -21.33 10.74
CA THR A 48 13.63 -22.25 11.09
C THR A 48 14.23 -21.99 12.47
N LEU A 49 14.26 -20.73 12.93
CA LEU A 49 14.70 -20.40 14.30
C LEU A 49 13.69 -20.92 15.33
N PHE A 50 12.39 -20.74 15.07
CA PHE A 50 11.32 -21.28 15.94
C PHE A 50 11.38 -22.81 16.04
N GLU A 51 11.57 -23.50 14.91
CA GLU A 51 11.75 -24.96 14.85
C GLU A 51 12.97 -25.41 15.68
N ARG A 52 14.13 -24.79 15.47
CA ARG A 52 15.35 -25.12 16.23
C ARG A 52 15.20 -24.89 17.73
N LYS A 53 14.41 -23.89 18.14
CA LYS A 53 14.14 -23.58 19.55
C LYS A 53 12.98 -24.36 20.13
N ASN A 54 12.31 -25.19 19.32
CA ASN A 54 11.13 -25.93 19.71
C ASN A 54 10.05 -25.03 20.34
N VAL A 55 9.92 -23.80 19.83
CA VAL A 55 8.90 -22.84 20.27
C VAL A 55 7.79 -22.82 19.23
N ALA A 56 6.58 -23.20 19.65
CA ALA A 56 5.43 -23.16 18.75
C ALA A 56 5.13 -21.71 18.30
N PRO A 57 4.87 -21.47 17.01
CA PRO A 57 4.43 -20.17 16.49
C PRO A 57 3.32 -19.50 17.30
N SER A 58 2.30 -20.28 17.67
CA SER A 58 1.16 -19.82 18.47
C SER A 58 1.60 -19.32 19.85
N THR A 59 2.56 -19.99 20.50
CA THR A 59 3.10 -19.55 21.79
C THR A 59 3.71 -18.16 21.70
N PHE A 60 4.47 -17.89 20.65
CA PHE A 60 5.03 -16.55 20.44
C PHE A 60 3.95 -15.51 20.14
N LEU A 61 3.00 -15.81 19.26
CA LEU A 61 1.93 -14.88 18.91
C LEU A 61 1.10 -14.44 20.14
N HIS A 62 0.88 -15.33 21.11
CA HIS A 62 0.12 -15.00 22.32
C HIS A 62 1.01 -14.45 23.46
N ASN A 63 2.22 -14.99 23.63
CA ASN A 63 3.06 -14.77 24.82
C ASN A 63 4.47 -14.24 24.49
N HIS A 64 4.67 -13.53 23.36
CA HIS A 64 5.99 -13.09 22.90
C HIS A 64 6.87 -12.45 24.00
N ARG A 65 6.31 -11.61 24.89
CA ARG A 65 7.11 -10.94 25.94
C ARG A 65 7.80 -11.95 26.85
N GLN A 66 7.09 -13.00 27.27
CA GLN A 66 7.65 -14.05 28.11
C GLN A 66 8.68 -14.87 27.34
N VAL A 67 8.37 -15.24 26.09
CA VAL A 67 9.29 -15.97 25.21
C VAL A 67 10.61 -15.21 25.04
N LEU A 68 10.53 -13.89 24.83
CA LEU A 68 11.70 -13.03 24.67
C LEU A 68 12.49 -12.85 25.99
N THR A 69 11.88 -13.02 27.16
CA THR A 69 12.63 -13.00 28.42
C THR A 69 13.46 -14.27 28.62
N ILE A 70 13.00 -15.41 28.10
CA ILE A 70 13.59 -16.73 28.38
C ILE A 70 14.48 -17.26 27.25
N ASP A 71 14.24 -16.88 25.99
CA ASP A 71 15.02 -17.34 24.85
C ASP A 71 15.88 -16.19 24.27
N PRO A 72 17.20 -16.18 24.51
CA PRO A 72 18.08 -15.10 24.07
C PRO A 72 18.23 -15.02 22.55
N ASP A 73 18.13 -16.13 21.82
CA ASP A 73 18.30 -16.14 20.37
C ASP A 73 17.05 -15.61 19.66
N LEU A 74 15.86 -15.96 20.15
CA LEU A 74 14.61 -15.36 19.68
C LEU A 74 14.57 -13.87 20.01
N THR A 75 15.15 -13.45 21.13
CA THR A 75 15.29 -12.04 21.49
C THR A 75 16.20 -11.28 20.56
N GLN A 76 17.37 -11.83 20.28
CA GLN A 76 18.28 -11.26 19.29
C GLN A 76 17.61 -11.19 17.91
N GLY A 77 17.00 -12.30 17.45
CA GLY A 77 16.31 -12.34 16.15
C GLY A 77 15.18 -11.33 16.05
N TRP A 78 14.38 -11.16 17.12
CA TRP A 78 13.31 -10.16 17.16
C TRP A 78 13.87 -8.73 17.15
N ALA A 79 14.95 -8.45 17.88
CA ALA A 79 15.62 -7.16 17.88
C ALA A 79 16.18 -6.81 16.50
N GLU A 80 16.86 -7.75 15.83
CA GLU A 80 17.38 -7.60 14.48
C GLU A 80 16.25 -7.35 13.46
N TYR A 81 15.19 -8.17 13.52
CA TYR A 81 14.03 -8.04 12.65
C TYR A 81 13.36 -6.67 12.80
N ARG A 82 13.14 -6.22 14.03
CA ARG A 82 12.62 -4.87 14.31
C ARG A 82 13.56 -3.78 13.79
N GLY A 83 14.86 -3.95 14.01
CA GLY A 83 15.89 -3.03 13.54
C GLY A 83 15.79 -2.78 12.03
N GLN A 84 15.60 -3.83 11.22
CA GLN A 84 15.43 -3.70 9.77
C GLN A 84 14.26 -2.77 9.38
N PHE A 85 13.11 -2.91 10.06
CA PHE A 85 11.96 -2.03 9.82
C PHE A 85 12.17 -0.61 10.33
N THR A 86 12.89 -0.44 11.45
CA THR A 86 13.28 0.88 11.95
C THR A 86 14.15 1.60 10.93
N TRP A 87 15.20 0.95 10.41
CA TRP A 87 16.07 1.53 9.39
C TRP A 87 15.31 1.89 8.11
N LEU A 88 14.47 0.97 7.60
CA LEU A 88 13.66 1.20 6.40
C LEU A 88 12.70 2.39 6.59
N SER A 89 11.99 2.44 7.73
CA SER A 89 11.04 3.52 8.01
C SER A 89 11.75 4.88 8.13
N GLN A 90 12.91 4.92 8.79
CA GLN A 90 13.71 6.14 8.88
C GLN A 90 14.21 6.59 7.51
N TYR A 91 14.70 5.65 6.69
CA TYR A 91 15.11 5.95 5.31
C TYR A 91 13.96 6.54 4.51
N LEU A 92 12.79 5.90 4.51
CA LEU A 92 11.62 6.37 3.75
C LEU A 92 11.17 7.77 4.18
N ARG A 93 11.19 8.07 5.49
CA ARG A 93 10.81 9.40 6.02
C ARG A 93 11.82 10.49 5.70
N ARG A 94 13.11 10.16 5.68
CA ARG A 94 14.19 11.11 5.37
C ARG A 94 14.39 11.28 3.87
N SER A 95 13.93 10.32 3.09
CA SER A 95 14.01 10.35 1.65
C SER A 95 13.12 11.45 1.08
N LYS A 96 13.65 12.20 0.11
CA LYS A 96 12.87 13.16 -0.68
C LYS A 96 11.94 12.46 -1.69
N HIS A 97 11.93 11.13 -1.75
CA HIS A 97 11.12 10.37 -2.69
C HIS A 97 9.68 10.14 -2.22
N TYR A 98 9.35 10.34 -0.94
CA TYR A 98 8.00 10.09 -0.42
C TYR A 98 7.41 11.26 0.37
N PRO A 99 7.53 12.51 -0.12
CA PRO A 99 7.14 13.70 0.63
C PRO A 99 5.67 13.75 1.04
N TYR A 100 4.77 12.91 0.51
CA TYR A 100 3.34 12.94 0.86
C TYR A 100 2.88 11.74 1.68
N SER A 101 3.44 10.55 1.42
CA SER A 101 3.11 9.33 2.15
C SER A 101 3.86 9.20 3.48
N SER A 102 4.95 9.95 3.67
CA SER A 102 5.78 9.87 4.88
C SER A 102 5.66 11.10 5.81
N GLN A 103 4.77 12.04 5.53
CA GLN A 103 4.56 13.21 6.39
C GLN A 103 3.93 12.84 7.73
N GLY A 104 4.23 13.64 8.75
CA GLY A 104 3.63 13.50 10.08
C GLY A 104 4.47 12.75 11.10
N GLY A 105 5.80 12.65 10.89
CA GLY A 105 6.83 12.23 11.87
C GLY A 105 6.67 10.84 12.49
N GLN A 106 5.62 10.67 13.30
CA GLN A 106 5.20 9.45 13.98
C GLN A 106 4.06 8.70 13.24
N SER A 107 3.48 9.27 12.19
CA SER A 107 2.40 8.64 11.41
C SER A 107 2.81 7.28 10.85
N ARG A 108 1.98 6.24 11.00
CA ARG A 108 2.26 4.91 10.45
C ARG A 108 2.42 4.97 8.92
N LEU A 109 3.49 4.37 8.40
CA LEU A 109 3.72 4.23 6.96
C LEU A 109 2.96 3.03 6.42
N TYR A 110 2.39 3.16 5.23
CA TYR A 110 1.66 2.09 4.55
C TYR A 110 2.31 1.78 3.21
N ARG A 111 2.54 0.49 2.91
CA ARG A 111 3.19 0.07 1.66
C ARG A 111 2.40 0.54 0.44
N SER A 112 1.09 0.32 0.44
CA SER A 112 0.16 0.73 -0.62
C SER A 112 0.28 2.21 -0.99
N ARG A 113 0.44 3.09 0.01
CA ARG A 113 0.59 4.55 -0.20
C ARG A 113 1.93 4.92 -0.80
N LEU A 114 3.01 4.33 -0.31
CA LEU A 114 4.35 4.51 -0.87
C LEU A 114 4.40 4.06 -2.34
N PHE A 115 3.76 2.93 -2.65
CA PHE A 115 3.65 2.44 -4.02
C PHE A 115 2.81 3.36 -4.91
N LEU A 116 1.69 3.89 -4.40
CA LEU A 116 0.87 4.85 -5.12
C LEU A 116 1.63 6.13 -5.45
N GLU A 117 2.30 6.72 -4.47
CA GLU A 117 3.13 7.92 -4.68
C GLU A 117 4.25 7.67 -5.66
N ARG A 118 4.95 6.53 -5.53
CA ARG A 118 6.01 6.17 -6.47
C ARG A 118 5.48 5.96 -7.89
N SER A 119 4.32 5.34 -8.04
CA SER A 119 3.69 5.09 -9.33
C SER A 119 3.35 6.39 -10.05
N LEU A 120 2.81 7.38 -9.33
CA LEU A 120 2.52 8.67 -9.93
C LEU A 120 3.79 9.44 -10.34
N GLN A 121 4.86 9.34 -9.55
CA GLN A 121 6.17 9.92 -9.93
C GLN A 121 6.78 9.28 -11.17
N LEU A 122 6.46 8.00 -11.43
CA LEU A 122 6.98 7.24 -12.57
C LEU A 122 6.11 7.38 -13.83
N LEU A 123 4.86 7.83 -13.72
CA LEU A 123 4.01 8.09 -14.88
C LEU A 123 4.49 9.30 -15.67
N ARG A 124 4.34 9.30 -17.00
CA ARG A 124 4.54 10.52 -17.81
C ARG A 124 3.35 11.49 -17.67
N PRO A 125 3.49 12.77 -18.06
CA PRO A 125 2.33 13.66 -18.20
C PRO A 125 1.26 13.03 -19.12
N GLY A 126 0.02 13.03 -18.66
CA GLY A 126 -1.11 12.37 -19.32
C GLY A 126 -1.17 10.84 -19.15
N GLY A 127 -0.16 10.23 -18.50
CA GLY A 127 -0.16 8.80 -18.18
C GLY A 127 -1.28 8.43 -17.20
N ARG A 128 -1.70 7.16 -17.21
CA ARG A 128 -2.85 6.66 -16.46
C ARG A 128 -2.42 5.65 -15.41
N CYS A 129 -3.09 5.64 -14.26
CA CYS A 129 -2.86 4.64 -13.21
C CYS A 129 -4.20 4.05 -12.79
N ALA A 130 -4.30 2.73 -12.76
CA ALA A 130 -5.44 2.02 -12.18
C ALA A 130 -4.94 0.96 -11.20
N VAL A 131 -5.34 1.08 -9.95
CA VAL A 131 -4.75 0.27 -8.87
C VAL A 131 -5.78 -0.21 -7.87
N VAL A 132 -5.49 -1.37 -7.28
CA VAL A 132 -6.19 -1.91 -6.11
C VAL A 132 -5.27 -1.78 -4.90
N LEU A 133 -5.78 -1.27 -3.78
CA LEU A 133 -5.00 -1.01 -2.57
C LEU A 133 -5.84 -0.98 -1.30
N ASP A 134 -5.20 -0.75 -0.14
CA ASP A 134 -5.91 -0.51 1.11
C ASP A 134 -6.69 0.81 1.06
N PRO A 135 -7.91 0.87 1.65
CA PRO A 135 -8.60 2.13 1.88
C PRO A 135 -7.71 3.16 2.55
N PHE A 136 -7.65 4.34 1.97
CA PHE A 136 -6.88 5.45 2.53
C PHE A 136 -7.61 6.78 2.43
N TRP A 137 -8.58 6.92 1.50
CA TRP A 137 -9.13 8.22 1.15
C TRP A 137 -9.82 8.90 2.35
N ALA A 138 -10.72 8.23 3.05
CA ALA A 138 -11.38 8.80 4.22
C ALA A 138 -10.48 8.95 5.46
N GLN A 139 -9.22 8.49 5.43
CA GLN A 139 -8.36 8.47 6.62
C GLN A 139 -7.63 9.79 6.84
N SER A 140 -7.71 10.36 8.05
CA SER A 140 -7.04 11.62 8.38
C SER A 140 -5.53 11.61 8.15
N ASN A 141 -4.88 10.46 8.40
CA ASN A 141 -3.43 10.27 8.22
C ASN A 141 -2.98 10.19 6.75
N SER A 142 -3.87 10.30 5.76
CA SER A 142 -3.53 10.32 4.34
C SER A 142 -3.75 11.69 3.67
N THR A 143 -4.09 12.71 4.46
CA THR A 143 -4.44 14.05 3.99
C THR A 143 -3.40 14.67 3.05
N PRO A 144 -2.08 14.63 3.33
CA PRO A 144 -1.08 15.17 2.40
C PRO A 144 -1.06 14.45 1.05
N LEU A 145 -1.17 13.12 1.06
CA LEU A 145 -1.24 12.30 -0.15
C LEU A 145 -2.50 12.59 -0.96
N ARG A 146 -3.66 12.72 -0.30
CA ARG A 146 -4.91 13.09 -0.98
C ARG A 146 -4.83 14.43 -1.67
N HIS A 147 -4.40 15.47 -0.95
CA HIS A 147 -4.30 16.82 -1.53
C HIS A 147 -3.33 16.85 -2.71
N TRP A 148 -2.22 16.13 -2.61
CA TRP A 148 -1.29 15.99 -3.73
C TRP A 148 -1.92 15.27 -4.92
N LEU A 149 -2.58 14.14 -4.72
CA LEU A 149 -3.29 13.43 -5.80
C LEU A 149 -4.34 14.32 -6.47
N GLN A 150 -5.16 15.02 -5.68
CA GLN A 150 -6.18 15.93 -6.21
C GLN A 150 -5.57 17.10 -7.01
N ARG A 151 -4.38 17.56 -6.65
CA ARG A 151 -3.72 18.67 -7.33
C ARG A 151 -3.03 18.25 -8.63
N GLU A 152 -2.36 17.11 -8.63
CA GLU A 152 -1.51 16.67 -9.74
C GLU A 152 -2.22 15.77 -10.76
N THR A 153 -3.43 15.30 -10.44
CA THR A 153 -4.13 14.30 -11.26
C THR A 153 -5.60 14.63 -11.45
N ALA A 154 -6.13 14.23 -12.59
CA ALA A 154 -7.55 14.05 -12.81
C ALA A 154 -7.91 12.65 -12.29
N LEU A 155 -8.42 12.59 -11.05
CA LEU A 155 -9.00 11.37 -10.47
C LEU A 155 -10.39 11.15 -11.06
N ALA A 156 -10.53 10.09 -11.85
CA ALA A 156 -11.84 9.66 -12.32
C ALA A 156 -12.67 9.12 -11.15
N THR A 157 -12.03 8.30 -10.31
CA THR A 157 -12.70 7.71 -9.15
C THR A 157 -11.73 7.15 -8.11
N VAL A 158 -12.21 7.13 -6.87
CA VAL A 158 -11.67 6.39 -5.74
C VAL A 158 -12.84 5.65 -5.10
N LEU A 159 -12.82 4.34 -5.20
CA LEU A 159 -13.95 3.48 -4.89
C LEU A 159 -13.55 2.47 -3.81
N ASP A 160 -14.11 2.65 -2.62
CA ASP A 160 -14.00 1.66 -1.54
C ASP A 160 -15.10 0.61 -1.72
N VAL A 161 -14.72 -0.66 -1.90
CA VAL A 161 -15.62 -1.79 -2.14
C VAL A 161 -15.44 -2.83 -1.04
N SER A 162 -16.52 -3.10 -0.30
CA SER A 162 -16.56 -4.20 0.66
C SER A 162 -16.75 -5.55 -0.02
N ASN A 163 -16.14 -6.59 0.56
CA ASN A 163 -16.28 -7.96 0.11
C ASN A 163 -17.50 -8.70 0.72
N HIS A 164 -18.48 -8.00 1.31
CA HIS A 164 -19.64 -8.65 1.94
C HIS A 164 -20.45 -9.53 0.97
N GLN A 165 -20.52 -9.14 -0.30
CA GLN A 165 -21.17 -9.90 -1.38
C GLN A 165 -20.25 -10.99 -2.00
N LYS A 166 -19.08 -11.25 -1.39
CA LYS A 166 -18.09 -12.25 -1.84
C LYS A 166 -17.59 -12.02 -3.27
N LEU A 167 -17.38 -10.76 -3.65
CA LEU A 167 -16.73 -10.38 -4.92
C LEU A 167 -15.36 -11.04 -5.09
N TRP A 168 -14.65 -11.25 -4.00
CA TRP A 168 -13.39 -11.99 -3.92
C TRP A 168 -13.56 -13.19 -2.96
N PRO A 169 -13.81 -14.41 -3.49
CA PRO A 169 -14.13 -15.58 -2.66
C PRO A 169 -13.04 -15.97 -1.66
N GLY A 170 -11.76 -15.69 -1.96
CA GLY A 170 -10.62 -15.98 -1.08
C GLY A 170 -10.32 -14.90 -0.04
N VAL A 171 -11.09 -13.82 0.00
CA VAL A 171 -10.88 -12.69 0.92
C VAL A 171 -11.99 -12.70 1.98
N PRO A 172 -11.71 -12.35 3.25
CA PRO A 172 -12.74 -12.24 4.27
C PRO A 172 -13.86 -11.27 3.85
N ALA A 173 -15.11 -11.58 4.20
CA ALA A 173 -16.27 -10.78 3.79
C ALA A 173 -16.22 -9.31 4.28
N ARG A 174 -15.63 -9.08 5.46
CA ARG A 174 -15.49 -7.74 6.06
C ARG A 174 -14.31 -6.93 5.52
N THR A 175 -13.55 -7.47 4.56
CA THR A 175 -12.43 -6.74 3.97
C THR A 175 -12.95 -5.71 2.98
N THR A 176 -12.47 -4.49 3.10
CA THR A 176 -12.71 -3.42 2.12
C THR A 176 -11.45 -3.20 1.32
N LEU A 177 -11.59 -3.16 0.00
CA LEU A 177 -10.53 -2.81 -0.95
C LEU A 177 -10.84 -1.45 -1.56
N CYS A 178 -9.81 -0.63 -1.75
CA CYS A 178 -9.90 0.61 -2.50
C CYS A 178 -9.45 0.35 -3.93
N THR A 179 -10.20 0.84 -4.89
CA THR A 179 -9.83 0.89 -6.29
C THR A 179 -9.74 2.34 -6.72
N LEU A 180 -8.71 2.68 -7.49
CA LEU A 180 -8.42 4.06 -7.85
C LEU A 180 -8.04 4.12 -9.32
N TRP A 181 -8.62 5.07 -10.05
CA TRP A 181 -8.28 5.40 -11.44
C TRP A 181 -7.94 6.88 -11.55
N LEU A 182 -6.76 7.17 -12.07
CA LEU A 182 -6.28 8.54 -12.28
C LEU A 182 -5.57 8.71 -13.62
N ARG A 183 -5.52 9.97 -14.06
CA ARG A 183 -4.65 10.46 -15.14
C ARG A 183 -3.74 11.54 -14.58
N ARG A 184 -2.43 11.46 -14.81
CA ARG A 184 -1.43 12.46 -14.39
C ARG A 184 -1.53 13.72 -15.23
N GLN A 185 -2.61 14.47 -15.07
CA GLN A 185 -2.87 15.70 -15.80
C GLN A 185 -3.92 16.54 -15.08
N GLY A 186 -3.54 17.77 -14.74
CA GLY A 186 -4.45 18.77 -14.18
C GLY A 186 -5.00 18.40 -12.80
N PRO A 187 -5.72 19.34 -12.15
CA PRO A 187 -6.38 19.06 -10.88
C PRO A 187 -7.70 18.32 -11.06
N THR A 188 -8.05 17.51 -10.07
CA THR A 188 -9.34 16.84 -9.95
C THR A 188 -10.44 17.89 -9.74
N GLN A 189 -11.48 17.87 -10.58
CA GLN A 189 -12.53 18.90 -10.64
C GLN A 189 -13.69 18.68 -9.67
N ALA A 190 -13.99 17.42 -9.33
CA ALA A 190 -15.11 17.05 -8.47
C ALA A 190 -14.67 16.06 -7.38
N SER A 191 -15.52 15.77 -6.39
CA SER A 191 -15.22 14.72 -5.41
C SER A 191 -15.12 13.38 -6.13
N PRO A 192 -13.93 12.73 -6.18
CA PRO A 192 -13.76 11.48 -6.91
C PRO A 192 -14.19 10.26 -6.09
N TYR A 193 -14.60 10.45 -4.84
CA TYR A 193 -14.71 9.38 -3.86
C TYR A 193 -16.13 8.84 -3.72
N SER A 194 -16.24 7.51 -3.75
CA SER A 194 -17.47 6.78 -3.47
C SER A 194 -17.15 5.55 -2.61
N ALA A 195 -18.01 5.25 -1.64
CA ALA A 195 -17.77 4.17 -0.68
C ALA A 195 -18.96 3.23 -0.57
N TYR A 196 -18.72 1.96 -0.87
CA TYR A 196 -19.64 0.83 -0.77
C TYR A 196 -19.09 -0.16 0.26
N ALA A 197 -18.84 0.36 1.47
CA ALA A 197 -18.07 -0.29 2.51
C ALA A 197 -18.93 -1.00 3.59
N THR A 198 -20.25 -0.79 3.60
CA THR A 198 -21.16 -1.42 4.58
C THR A 198 -21.91 -2.59 3.95
N PRO A 199 -22.44 -3.54 4.74
CA PRO A 199 -23.27 -4.61 4.21
C PRO A 199 -24.45 -4.10 3.37
N ASP A 200 -25.08 -3.01 3.82
CA ASP A 200 -26.31 -2.47 3.22
C ASP A 200 -26.08 -1.85 1.83
N ASN A 201 -24.85 -1.43 1.54
CA ASN A 201 -24.48 -0.82 0.25
C ASN A 201 -23.43 -1.62 -0.52
N ALA A 202 -23.05 -2.81 -0.07
CA ALA A 202 -22.04 -3.62 -0.72
C ALA A 202 -22.45 -3.98 -2.16
N LEU A 203 -21.54 -3.76 -3.11
CA LEU A 203 -21.79 -4.02 -4.52
C LEU A 203 -21.84 -5.52 -4.80
N SER A 204 -22.79 -5.94 -5.64
CA SER A 204 -22.79 -7.27 -6.25
C SER A 204 -21.94 -7.24 -7.52
N SER A 205 -21.67 -8.41 -8.11
CA SER A 205 -20.90 -8.47 -9.35
C SER A 205 -21.59 -7.71 -10.50
N ALA A 206 -22.92 -7.74 -10.56
CA ALA A 206 -23.68 -7.01 -11.57
C ALA A 206 -23.59 -5.49 -11.36
N THR A 207 -23.84 -5.01 -10.14
CA THR A 207 -23.84 -3.56 -9.85
C THR A 207 -22.44 -2.96 -9.89
N LEU A 208 -21.40 -3.75 -9.60
CA LEU A 208 -20.01 -3.35 -9.82
C LEU A 208 -19.74 -3.10 -11.31
N GLY A 209 -20.24 -3.97 -12.20
CA GLY A 209 -20.15 -3.78 -13.65
C GLY A 209 -20.72 -2.43 -14.09
N ASP A 210 -21.94 -2.10 -13.62
CA ASP A 210 -22.61 -0.84 -13.93
C ASP A 210 -21.84 0.39 -13.40
N VAL A 211 -21.25 0.28 -12.20
CA VAL A 211 -20.39 1.34 -11.63
C VAL A 211 -19.15 1.54 -12.50
N LEU A 212 -18.45 0.46 -12.85
CA LEU A 212 -17.23 0.55 -13.67
C LEU A 212 -17.54 1.09 -15.07
N GLN A 213 -18.66 0.70 -15.67
CA GLN A 213 -19.05 1.16 -17.00
C GLN A 213 -19.35 2.67 -17.02
N ARG A 214 -20.03 3.19 -16.00
CA ARG A 214 -20.22 4.65 -15.84
C ARG A 214 -18.88 5.38 -15.72
N LEU A 215 -17.91 4.80 -15.02
CA LEU A 215 -16.60 5.40 -14.82
C LEU A 215 -15.76 5.43 -16.12
N ILE A 216 -15.91 4.42 -16.99
CA ILE A 216 -15.28 4.41 -18.31
C ILE A 216 -15.81 5.57 -19.16
N HIS A 217 -17.13 5.76 -19.21
CA HIS A 217 -17.76 6.84 -19.98
C HIS A 217 -17.44 8.24 -19.47
N LEU A 218 -17.09 8.40 -18.20
CA LEU A 218 -16.63 9.68 -17.63
C LEU A 218 -15.16 9.99 -17.95
N ALA A 219 -14.39 8.99 -18.43
CA ALA A 219 -12.96 9.10 -18.70
C ALA A 219 -12.61 9.24 -20.19
N GLU A 220 -13.61 9.13 -21.08
CA GLU A 220 -13.57 9.46 -22.51
C GLU A 220 -13.80 10.95 -22.74
#